data_AF-A0A0N7KBY9-F1
#
_entry.id   AF-A0A0N7KBY9-F1
#
_cell.length_a   1.000
_cell.length_b   1.000
_cell.length_c   1.000
_cell.angle_alpha   90.00
_cell.angle_beta   90.00
_cell.angle_gamma   90.00
#
_symmetry.space_group_name_H-M   'P 1'
#
loop_
_entity.id
_entity.type
_entity.pdbx_description
1 polymer ?
#
loop_
_entity_poly.entity_id
_entity_poly.type
_entity_poly.pdbx_seq_one_letter_code
_entity_poly.pdbx_strand_id
1 'polypeptide(L)'
;LRRRKIRDKVPMTFITAEPYIGHLGLGGVGDSKGLLEAAMRDRHIKWITNAKTTKIEAGKMFVTEFDDSGNEKKQHELPFNYGMMLPAFKGIDAVFGIEGLTNPRGFILIDPFQRNPK
;
A
#
# COMPACT_ATOMS: atom_id res chain seq x y z
N LEU A 1 3.64 5.01 20.99
CA LEU A 1 2.82 6.17 21.39
C LEU A 1 2.02 5.93 22.68
N ARG A 2 1.16 4.89 22.77
CA ARG A 2 0.37 4.57 23.99
C ARG A 2 1.22 4.34 25.26
N ARG A 3 2.26 3.49 25.19
CA ARG A 3 3.21 3.28 26.32
C ARG A 3 3.86 4.57 26.82
N ARG A 4 4.13 5.52 25.91
CA ARG A 4 4.70 6.84 26.23
C ARG A 4 3.63 7.89 26.56
N LYS A 5 2.34 7.52 26.59
CA LYS A 5 1.20 8.39 26.91
C LYS A 5 1.12 9.66 26.06
N ILE A 6 1.38 9.54 24.76
CA ILE A 6 1.32 10.66 23.78
C ILE A 6 0.49 10.31 22.54
N ARG A 7 -0.38 9.30 22.61
CA ARG A 7 -1.15 8.82 21.44
C ARG A 7 -2.16 9.88 20.99
N ASP A 8 -2.83 10.50 21.94
CA ASP A 8 -3.80 11.59 21.77
C ASP A 8 -3.20 12.82 21.04
N LYS A 9 -1.91 13.07 21.21
CA LYS A 9 -1.20 14.21 20.58
C LYS A 9 -0.80 13.96 19.12
N VAL A 10 -0.97 12.76 18.59
CA VAL A 10 -0.45 12.37 17.27
C VAL A 10 -1.58 11.86 16.37
N PRO A 11 -2.10 12.68 15.44
CA PRO A 11 -3.01 12.20 14.40
C PRO A 11 -2.33 11.10 13.57
N MET A 12 -3.09 10.06 13.18
CA MET A 12 -2.59 8.98 12.33
C MET A 12 -3.59 8.64 11.24
N THR A 13 -3.07 8.49 10.03
CA THR A 13 -3.82 8.09 8.83
C THR A 13 -3.10 6.93 8.17
N PHE A 14 -3.83 5.86 7.87
CA PHE A 14 -3.36 4.72 7.09
C PHE A 14 -3.82 4.87 5.64
N ILE A 15 -2.90 4.79 4.69
CA ILE A 15 -3.20 4.96 3.26
C ILE A 15 -2.84 3.65 2.59
N THR A 16 -3.77 3.10 1.82
CA THR A 16 -3.55 1.84 1.10
C THR A 16 -4.15 1.88 -0.30
N ALA A 17 -3.47 1.19 -1.22
CA ALA A 17 -3.99 0.91 -2.56
C ALA A 17 -5.03 -0.22 -2.57
N GLU A 18 -5.21 -0.92 -1.44
CA GLU A 18 -6.25 -1.93 -1.29
C GLU A 18 -7.66 -1.31 -1.43
N PRO A 19 -8.62 -2.00 -2.06
CA PRO A 19 -9.98 -1.49 -2.23
C PRO A 19 -10.71 -1.30 -0.88
N TYR A 20 -10.35 -2.09 0.13
CA TYR A 20 -10.84 -2.00 1.50
C TYR A 20 -9.75 -2.48 2.49
N ILE A 21 -9.92 -2.18 3.77
CA ILE A 21 -8.96 -2.58 4.81
C ILE A 21 -8.93 -4.10 4.97
N GLY A 22 -7.74 -4.71 4.88
CA GLY A 22 -7.57 -6.14 5.08
C GLY A 22 -7.83 -6.99 3.84
N HIS A 23 -7.75 -6.41 2.65
CA HIS A 23 -7.71 -7.13 1.38
C HIS A 23 -6.40 -7.92 1.22
N LEU A 24 -5.29 -7.40 1.76
CA LEU A 24 -3.95 -8.02 1.84
C LEU A 24 -3.32 -8.42 0.50
N GLY A 25 -3.93 -8.01 -0.62
CA GLY A 25 -3.56 -8.46 -1.97
C GLY A 25 -4.04 -9.88 -2.30
N LEU A 26 -4.86 -10.48 -1.43
CA LEU A 26 -5.34 -11.86 -1.53
C LEU A 26 -6.87 -11.95 -1.65
N GLY A 27 -7.57 -10.82 -1.74
CA GLY A 27 -9.04 -10.80 -1.68
C GLY A 27 -9.61 -10.88 -0.26
N GLY A 28 -8.77 -10.69 0.76
CA GLY A 28 -9.10 -10.93 2.17
C GLY A 28 -8.88 -12.38 2.59
N VAL A 29 -8.65 -12.61 3.89
CA VAL A 29 -8.43 -13.94 4.47
C VAL A 29 -9.26 -14.07 5.73
N GLY A 30 -10.30 -14.91 5.69
CA GLY A 30 -11.28 -15.00 6.78
C GLY A 30 -11.96 -13.65 7.03
N ASP A 31 -12.05 -13.24 8.29
CA ASP A 31 -12.55 -11.90 8.68
C ASP A 31 -11.42 -10.86 8.86
N SER A 32 -10.43 -10.87 7.97
CA SER A 32 -9.34 -9.89 8.01
C SER A 32 -9.86 -8.45 7.96
N LYS A 33 -10.95 -8.21 7.23
CA LYS A 33 -11.59 -6.89 7.13
C LYS A 33 -12.14 -6.41 8.47
N GLY A 34 -13.04 -7.18 9.10
CA GLY A 34 -13.66 -6.78 10.36
C GLY A 34 -12.63 -6.60 11.48
N LEU A 35 -11.69 -7.54 11.59
CA LEU A 35 -10.62 -7.51 12.59
C LEU A 35 -9.72 -6.28 12.45
N LEU A 36 -9.26 -5.96 11.24
CA LEU A 36 -8.35 -4.84 11.02
C LEU A 36 -9.05 -3.49 11.12
N GLU A 37 -10.27 -3.35 10.61
CA GLU A 37 -11.07 -2.13 10.78
C GLU A 37 -11.40 -1.87 12.26
N ALA A 38 -11.73 -2.91 13.02
CA ALA A 38 -11.95 -2.80 14.47
C ALA A 38 -10.68 -2.35 15.20
N ALA A 39 -9.53 -2.98 14.89
CA ALA A 39 -8.25 -2.62 15.48
C ALA A 39 -7.81 -1.18 15.15
N MET A 40 -8.07 -0.70 13.93
CA MET A 40 -7.78 0.68 13.54
C MET A 40 -8.69 1.67 14.28
N ARG A 41 -9.99 1.36 14.43
CA ARG A 41 -10.94 2.19 15.20
C ARG A 41 -10.58 2.28 16.68
N ASP A 42 -10.27 1.14 17.33
CA ASP A 42 -9.79 1.14 18.72
C ASP A 42 -8.58 2.05 18.90
N ARG A 43 -7.71 2.09 17.88
CA ARG A 43 -6.48 2.89 17.87
C ARG A 43 -6.66 4.31 17.34
N HIS A 44 -7.88 4.73 17.01
CA HIS A 44 -8.22 6.02 16.40
C HIS A 44 -7.37 6.35 15.16
N ILE A 45 -7.08 5.35 14.34
CA ILE A 45 -6.37 5.50 13.07
C ILE A 45 -7.42 5.71 11.99
N LYS A 46 -7.37 6.86 11.29
CA LYS A 46 -8.20 7.10 10.11
C LYS A 46 -7.58 6.36 8.92
N TRP A 47 -8.35 6.08 7.87
CA TRP A 47 -7.78 5.46 6.68
C TRP A 47 -8.36 5.99 5.38
N ILE A 48 -7.60 5.79 4.31
CA ILE A 48 -7.98 6.03 2.92
C ILE A 48 -7.64 4.77 2.14
N THR A 49 -8.65 4.13 1.57
CA THR A 49 -8.52 2.94 0.72
C THR A 49 -8.66 3.33 -0.75
N ASN A 50 -8.38 2.39 -1.64
CA ASN A 50 -8.44 2.57 -3.09
C ASN A 50 -7.66 3.81 -3.55
N ALA A 51 -6.47 3.99 -2.98
CA ALA A 51 -5.73 5.23 -3.09
C ALA A 51 -4.30 5.04 -3.62
N LYS A 52 -3.86 5.99 -4.44
CA LYS A 52 -2.51 6.08 -4.97
C LYS A 52 -1.81 7.31 -4.41
N THR A 53 -0.65 7.11 -3.79
CA THR A 53 0.25 8.23 -3.48
C THR A 53 0.92 8.68 -4.77
N THR A 54 0.66 9.92 -5.18
CA THR A 54 1.15 10.47 -6.46
C THR A 54 2.47 11.21 -6.28
N LYS A 55 2.64 11.88 -5.15
CA LYS A 55 3.84 12.67 -4.83
C LYS A 55 4.05 12.76 -3.32
N ILE A 56 5.30 12.82 -2.92
CA ILE A 56 5.71 13.13 -1.55
C ILE A 56 6.68 14.30 -1.61
N GLU A 57 6.42 15.32 -0.79
CA GLU A 57 7.29 16.46 -0.53
C GLU A 57 7.65 16.52 0.95
N ALA A 58 8.56 17.43 1.31
CA ALA A 58 8.93 17.65 2.71
C ALA A 58 7.68 17.98 3.55
N GLY A 59 7.31 17.06 4.43
CA GLY A 59 6.19 17.20 5.35
C GLY A 59 4.79 17.07 4.74
N LYS A 60 4.66 16.69 3.46
CA LYS A 60 3.36 16.63 2.77
C LYS A 60 3.27 15.48 1.77
N MET A 61 2.15 14.75 1.83
CA MET A 61 1.86 13.62 0.95
C MET A 61 0.62 13.93 0.11
N PHE A 62 0.72 13.70 -1.20
CA PHE A 62 -0.37 13.87 -2.16
C PHE A 62 -0.93 12.49 -2.52
N VAL A 63 -2.24 12.32 -2.31
CA VAL A 63 -2.92 11.04 -2.47
C VAL A 63 -4.17 11.23 -3.31
N THR A 64 -4.32 10.44 -4.37
CA THR A 64 -5.56 10.36 -5.15
C THR A 64 -6.33 9.12 -4.73
N GLU A 65 -7.54 9.30 -4.24
CA GLU A 65 -8.54 8.26 -3.96
C GLU A 65 -9.39 8.04 -5.22
N PHE A 66 -9.68 6.78 -5.51
CA PHE A 66 -10.47 6.36 -6.66
C PHE A 66 -11.80 5.75 -6.23
N ASP A 67 -12.82 5.86 -7.09
CA ASP A 67 -14.08 5.14 -6.94
C ASP A 67 -13.96 3.68 -7.43
N ASP A 68 -15.04 2.91 -7.29
CA ASP A 68 -15.08 1.50 -7.68
C ASP A 68 -14.98 1.30 -9.21
N SER A 69 -15.21 2.35 -9.99
CA SER A 69 -15.05 2.35 -11.46
C SER A 69 -13.64 2.79 -11.90
N GLY A 70 -12.77 3.14 -10.95
CA GLY A 70 -11.41 3.60 -11.21
C GLY A 70 -11.30 5.08 -11.60
N ASN A 71 -12.36 5.87 -11.46
CA ASN A 71 -12.30 7.32 -11.67
C ASN A 71 -11.74 8.01 -10.43
N GLU A 72 -11.10 9.17 -10.62
CA GLU A 72 -10.66 9.99 -9.48
C GLU A 72 -11.87 10.44 -8.67
N LYS A 73 -11.92 10.01 -7.41
CA LYS A 73 -12.97 10.37 -6.47
C LYS A 73 -12.59 11.62 -5.68
N LYS A 74 -11.35 11.67 -5.19
CA LYS A 74 -10.88 12.76 -4.34
C LYS A 74 -9.36 12.86 -4.30
N GLN A 75 -8.84 14.07 -4.33
CA GLN A 75 -7.43 14.35 -4.06
C GLN A 75 -7.28 14.82 -2.61
N HIS A 76 -6.27 14.29 -1.92
CA HIS A 76 -5.96 14.57 -0.53
C HIS A 76 -4.54 15.11 -0.42
N GLU A 77 -4.40 16.14 0.40
CA GLU A 77 -3.12 16.68 0.83
C GLU A 77 -2.96 16.43 2.32
N LEU A 78 -2.04 15.53 2.68
CA LEU A 78 -1.89 15.05 4.04
C LEU A 78 -0.56 15.55 4.62
N PRO A 79 -0.58 16.44 5.64
CA PRO A 79 0.63 16.81 6.35
C PRO A 79 1.14 15.64 7.19
N PHE A 80 2.46 15.45 7.24
CA PHE A 80 3.07 14.42 8.08
C PHE A 80 4.41 14.89 8.66
N ASN A 81 4.67 14.54 9.92
CA ASN A 81 6.00 14.68 10.53
C ASN A 81 6.81 13.38 10.43
N TYR A 82 6.10 12.24 10.35
CA TYR A 82 6.67 10.91 10.23
C TYR A 82 5.78 10.09 9.31
N GLY A 83 6.38 9.41 8.32
CA GLY A 83 5.67 8.62 7.33
C GLY A 83 6.46 7.36 6.98
N MET A 84 5.73 6.29 6.68
CA MET A 84 6.28 5.05 6.15
C MET A 84 5.27 4.52 5.13
N MET A 85 5.75 4.24 3.93
CA MET A 85 4.96 3.65 2.85
C MET A 85 5.69 2.44 2.32
N LEU A 86 4.93 1.38 2.02
CA LEU A 86 5.47 0.22 1.32
C LEU A 86 5.53 0.55 -0.18
N PRO A 87 6.72 0.58 -0.81
CA PRO A 87 6.83 0.80 -2.23
C PRO A 87 6.38 -0.43 -3.00
N ALA A 88 5.97 -0.23 -4.26
CA ALA A 88 5.75 -1.34 -5.16
C ALA A 88 7.09 -2.03 -5.48
N PHE A 89 7.09 -3.37 -5.50
CA PHE A 89 8.27 -4.14 -5.87
C PHE A 89 8.40 -4.32 -7.39
N LYS A 90 9.65 -4.43 -7.82
CA LYS A 90 10.09 -4.76 -9.17
C LYS A 90 11.34 -5.62 -9.07
N GLY A 91 11.70 -6.30 -10.16
CA GLY A 91 12.98 -7.00 -10.26
C GLY A 91 14.16 -6.04 -10.13
N ILE A 92 15.30 -6.56 -9.68
CA ILE A 92 16.55 -5.79 -9.57
C ILE A 92 17.13 -5.48 -10.97
N ASP A 93 17.91 -4.40 -11.06
CA ASP A 93 18.46 -3.92 -12.32
C ASP A 93 19.31 -4.98 -13.05
N ALA A 94 20.03 -5.82 -12.29
CA ALA A 94 20.91 -6.85 -12.86
C ALA A 94 20.17 -7.90 -13.71
N VAL A 95 18.87 -8.10 -13.51
CA VAL A 95 18.07 -9.07 -14.27
C VAL A 95 17.05 -8.41 -15.18
N PHE A 96 16.85 -7.10 -15.05
CA PHE A 96 15.77 -6.40 -15.72
C PHE A 96 16.02 -6.31 -17.23
N GLY A 97 15.04 -6.67 -18.05
CA GLY A 97 15.11 -6.52 -19.51
C GLY A 97 15.93 -7.60 -20.23
N ILE A 98 16.42 -8.62 -19.52
CA ILE A 98 17.06 -9.78 -20.15
C ILE A 98 15.99 -10.56 -20.92
N GLU A 99 16.19 -10.67 -22.23
CA GLU A 99 15.21 -11.26 -23.15
C GLU A 99 14.91 -12.74 -22.81
N GLY A 100 13.65 -13.00 -22.46
CA GLY A 100 13.17 -14.34 -22.08
C GLY A 100 13.40 -14.73 -20.62
N LEU A 101 14.15 -13.93 -19.85
CA LEU A 101 14.36 -14.19 -18.42
C LEU A 101 13.23 -13.60 -17.56
N THR A 102 12.82 -12.35 -17.83
CA THR A 102 11.91 -11.60 -16.97
C THR A 102 10.65 -11.11 -17.67
N ASN A 103 9.57 -10.88 -16.91
CA ASN A 103 8.40 -10.13 -17.37
C ASN A 103 8.65 -8.60 -17.40
N PRO A 104 7.70 -7.76 -17.88
CA PRO A 104 7.88 -6.30 -17.94
C PRO A 104 8.11 -5.59 -16.59
N ARG A 105 7.89 -6.27 -15.47
CA ARG A 105 8.18 -5.76 -14.11
C ARG A 105 9.50 -6.29 -13.55
N GLY A 106 10.27 -7.05 -14.32
CA GLY A 106 11.57 -7.59 -13.94
C GLY A 106 11.50 -8.87 -13.10
N PHE A 107 10.33 -9.49 -12.95
CA PHE A 107 10.24 -10.77 -12.23
C PHE A 107 10.65 -11.91 -13.16
N ILE A 108 11.48 -12.83 -12.64
CA ILE A 108 11.96 -14.01 -13.36
C ILE A 108 10.77 -14.91 -13.72
N LEU A 109 10.68 -15.29 -14.99
CA LEU A 109 9.72 -16.28 -15.48
C LEU A 109 10.15 -17.67 -15.03
N ILE A 110 9.23 -18.45 -14.45
CA ILE A 110 9.50 -19.79 -13.94
C ILE A 110 8.46 -20.81 -14.39
N ASP A 111 8.89 -22.06 -14.52
CA ASP A 111 8.03 -23.24 -14.58
C ASP A 111 7.61 -23.69 -13.14
N PRO A 112 6.74 -24.71 -13.00
CA PRO A 112 6.34 -25.24 -11.68
C PRO A 112 7.49 -25.83 -10.83
N PHE A 113 8.67 -25.99 -11.40
CA PHE A 113 9.88 -26.51 -10.75
C PHE A 113 10.90 -25.41 -10.47
N GLN A 114 10.49 -24.13 -10.54
CA GLN A 114 11.31 -22.95 -10.28
C GLN A 114 12.47 -22.74 -11.28
N ARG A 115 12.37 -23.28 -12.50
CA ARG A 115 13.37 -23.08 -13.56
C ARG A 115 12.91 -22.05 -14.57
N ASN A 116 13.85 -21.32 -15.17
CA ASN A 116 13.51 -20.47 -16.32
C ASN A 116 13.12 -21.37 -17.52
N PRO A 117 12.00 -21.08 -18.21
CA PRO A 117 11.51 -21.94 -19.29
C PRO A 117 12.27 -21.79 -20.62
N LYS A 118 13.19 -20.83 -20.73
CA LYS A 118 14.05 -20.61 -21.90
C LYS A 118 15.38 -21.35 -21.76
#